data_AF-A0A535RPR1-F1
#
_entry.id   AF-A0A535RPR1-F1
#
_cell.length_a   1.000
_cell.length_b   1.000
_cell.length_c   1.000
_cell.angle_alpha   90.00
_cell.angle_beta   90.00
_cell.angle_gamma   90.00
#
_symmetry.space_group_name_H-M   'P 1'
#
loop_
_entity.id
_entity.type
_entity.pdbx_description
1 polymer ?
#
loop_
_entity_poly.entity_id
_entity_poly.type
_entity_poly.pdbx_seq_one_letter_code
_entity_poly.pdbx_strand_id
1 'polypeptide(L)'
;MSALIRWLTLAAACNQITTIVTESLLFKPVRERIAERSSYAGELVSCHLCLGSWVGFVLAALFRPRLVSGMPGISTVAEGFAIAFGGRVFNEVTGLLKREVRRTEEETKILEEVSKADEAFEVSET
;
A
#
# COMPACT_ATOMS: atom_id res chain seq x y z
N MET A 1 -18.02 9.17 -15.49
CA MET A 1 -16.69 8.68 -15.05
C MET A 1 -16.10 7.82 -16.15
N SER A 2 -14.90 8.15 -16.65
CA SER A 2 -14.19 7.31 -17.63
C SER A 2 -13.80 5.98 -16.99
N ALA A 3 -13.72 4.91 -17.80
CA ALA A 3 -13.35 3.57 -17.33
C ALA A 3 -12.00 3.55 -16.59
N LEU A 4 -11.06 4.40 -17.02
CA LEU A 4 -9.75 4.59 -16.39
C LEU A 4 -9.85 5.15 -14.96
N ILE A 5 -10.69 6.17 -14.72
CA ILE A 5 -10.87 6.73 -13.37
C ILE A 5 -11.47 5.69 -12.43
N ARG A 6 -12.43 4.89 -12.93
CA ARG A 6 -13.01 3.77 -12.16
C ARG A 6 -11.97 2.72 -11.82
N TRP A 7 -11.12 2.35 -12.78
CA TRP A 7 -10.06 1.40 -12.52
C TRP A 7 -9.04 1.94 -11.49
N LEU A 8 -8.62 3.19 -11.64
CA LEU A 8 -7.66 3.83 -10.75
C LEU A 8 -8.18 3.91 -9.31
N THR A 9 -9.46 4.29 -9.14
CA THR A 9 -10.09 4.36 -7.83
C THR A 9 -10.20 2.98 -7.17
N LEU A 10 -10.54 1.93 -7.93
CA LEU A 10 -10.56 0.56 -7.42
C LEU A 10 -9.16 0.04 -7.07
N ALA A 11 -8.15 0.37 -7.87
CA ALA A 11 -6.75 0.01 -7.58
C ALA A 11 -6.24 0.70 -6.32
N ALA A 12 -6.54 1.99 -6.14
CA ALA A 12 -6.19 2.74 -4.93
C ALA A 12 -6.92 2.20 -3.69
N ALA A 13 -8.22 1.89 -3.81
CA ALA A 13 -8.99 1.26 -2.74
C ALA A 13 -8.44 -0.12 -2.37
N CYS A 14 -8.08 -0.94 -3.37
CA CYS A 14 -7.44 -2.24 -3.17
C CYS A 14 -6.13 -2.10 -2.37
N ASN A 15 -5.28 -1.13 -2.73
CA ASN A 15 -4.04 -0.87 -2.00
C ASN A 15 -4.32 -0.44 -0.55
N GLN A 16 -5.22 0.51 -0.34
CA GLN A 16 -5.54 1.01 1.01
C GLN A 16 -6.11 -0.08 1.92
N ILE A 17 -7.04 -0.90 1.42
CA ILE A 17 -7.61 -2.01 2.19
C ILE A 17 -6.49 -3.00 2.55
N THR A 18 -5.64 -3.34 1.58
CA THR A 18 -4.54 -4.29 1.78
C THR A 18 -3.59 -3.76 2.86
N THR A 19 -3.10 -2.52 2.72
CA THR A 19 -2.19 -1.87 3.67
C THR A 19 -2.79 -1.75 5.06
N ILE A 20 -4.07 -1.42 5.19
CA ILE A 20 -4.71 -1.35 6.51
C ILE A 20 -4.72 -2.73 7.17
N VAL A 21 -5.04 -3.80 6.43
CA VAL A 21 -5.10 -5.14 7.02
C VAL A 21 -3.70 -5.69 7.33
N THR A 22 -2.71 -5.41 6.49
CA THR A 22 -1.34 -5.94 6.62
C THR A 22 -0.43 -5.09 7.51
N GLU A 23 -0.61 -3.77 7.58
CA GLU A 23 0.27 -2.89 8.37
C GLU A 23 -0.39 -2.38 9.66
N SER A 24 -1.72 -2.27 9.73
CA SER A 24 -2.37 -1.68 10.92
C SER A 24 -2.22 -2.54 12.16
N LEU A 25 -1.90 -1.88 13.28
CA LEU A 25 -1.89 -2.46 14.61
C LEU A 25 -3.28 -2.94 15.06
N LEU A 26 -4.35 -2.35 14.50
CA LEU A 26 -5.74 -2.76 14.79
C LEU A 26 -6.03 -4.20 14.36
N PHE A 27 -5.43 -4.65 13.26
CA PHE A 27 -5.62 -6.00 12.72
C PHE A 27 -4.54 -6.98 13.15
N LYS A 28 -3.56 -6.55 13.95
CA LYS A 28 -2.53 -7.43 14.52
C LYS A 28 -3.12 -8.63 15.30
N PRO A 29 -4.07 -8.47 16.24
CA PRO A 29 -4.64 -9.60 16.97
C PRO A 29 -5.47 -10.54 16.07
N VAL A 30 -6.04 -10.02 14.98
CA VAL A 30 -6.78 -10.83 14.00
C VAL A 30 -5.81 -11.70 13.20
N ARG A 31 -4.68 -11.13 12.76
CA ARG A 31 -3.64 -11.88 12.03
C ARG A 31 -3.02 -12.97 12.89
N GLU A 32 -2.71 -12.68 14.14
CA GLU A 32 -2.15 -13.64 15.10
C GLU A 32 -3.13 -14.81 15.33
N ARG A 33 -4.43 -14.53 15.56
CA ARG A 33 -5.46 -15.58 15.69
C ARG A 33 -5.66 -16.42 14.43
N ILE A 34 -5.51 -15.83 13.24
CA ILE A 34 -5.62 -16.57 11.98
C ILE A 34 -4.38 -17.45 11.78
N ALA A 35 -3.19 -16.94 12.11
CA ALA A 35 -1.93 -17.68 12.05
C ALA A 35 -1.91 -18.86 13.02
N GLU A 36 -2.47 -18.70 14.23
CA GLU A 36 -2.66 -19.79 15.20
C GLU A 36 -3.56 -20.91 14.67
N ARG A 37 -4.54 -20.57 13.81
CA ARG A 37 -5.46 -21.55 13.22
C ARG A 37 -4.88 -22.26 12.01
N SER A 38 -4.09 -21.57 11.20
CA SER A 38 -3.44 -22.12 10.01
C SER A 38 -2.28 -21.23 9.59
N SER A 39 -1.08 -21.83 9.49
CA SER A 39 0.12 -21.15 9.00
C SER A 39 -0.09 -20.55 7.60
N TYR A 40 -0.73 -21.31 6.70
CA TYR A 40 -1.03 -20.87 5.35
C TYR A 40 -1.97 -19.66 5.30
N ALA A 41 -3.05 -19.69 6.10
CA ALA A 41 -3.98 -18.57 6.15
C ALA A 41 -3.32 -17.33 6.76
N GLY A 42 -2.50 -17.50 7.82
CA GLY A 42 -1.75 -16.41 8.43
C GLY A 42 -0.79 -15.71 7.47
N GLU A 43 -0.12 -16.49 6.62
CA GLU A 43 0.79 -15.98 5.59
C GLU A 43 0.02 -15.25 4.47
N LEU A 44 -1.17 -15.74 4.11
CA LEU A 44 -2.07 -15.09 3.15
C LEU A 44 -2.51 -13.68 3.58
N VAL A 45 -2.90 -13.51 4.86
CA VAL A 45 -3.34 -12.19 5.39
C VAL A 45 -2.17 -11.27 5.75
N SER A 46 -0.96 -11.81 5.91
CA SER A 46 0.24 -11.02 6.22
C SER A 46 0.99 -10.59 4.97
N CYS A 47 0.80 -11.29 3.85
CA CYS A 47 1.41 -10.96 2.57
C CYS A 47 0.57 -9.91 1.81
N HIS A 48 1.17 -8.74 1.53
CA HIS A 48 0.55 -7.70 0.71
C HIS A 48 0.14 -8.20 -0.67
N LEU A 49 0.94 -9.08 -1.29
CA LEU A 49 0.63 -9.60 -2.62
C LEU A 49 -0.57 -10.56 -2.57
N CYS A 50 -0.56 -11.51 -1.64
CA CYS A 50 -1.61 -12.51 -1.52
C CYS A 50 -2.93 -11.83 -1.18
N LEU A 51 -2.96 -11.03 -0.12
CA LEU A 51 -4.18 -10.34 0.29
C LEU A 51 -4.64 -9.34 -0.78
N GLY A 52 -3.73 -8.59 -1.39
CA GLY A 52 -4.05 -7.64 -2.47
C GLY A 52 -4.66 -8.31 -3.69
N SER A 53 -4.21 -9.51 -4.08
CA SER A 53 -4.84 -10.28 -5.15
C SER A 53 -6.28 -10.65 -4.80
N TRP A 54 -6.52 -11.17 -3.60
CA TRP A 54 -7.88 -11.54 -3.15
C TRP A 54 -8.81 -10.33 -3.07
N VAL A 55 -8.33 -9.22 -2.49
CA VAL A 55 -9.09 -7.96 -2.42
C VAL A 55 -9.41 -7.44 -3.82
N GLY A 56 -8.44 -7.49 -4.76
CA GLY A 56 -8.65 -7.09 -6.15
C GLY A 56 -9.73 -7.93 -6.86
N PHE A 57 -9.73 -9.25 -6.65
CA PHE A 57 -10.78 -10.13 -7.18
C PHE A 57 -12.15 -9.84 -6.58
N VAL A 58 -12.22 -9.63 -5.26
CA VAL A 58 -13.48 -9.29 -4.58
C VAL A 58 -14.03 -7.97 -5.10
N LEU A 59 -13.18 -6.95 -5.26
CA LEU A 59 -13.58 -5.65 -5.81
C LEU A 59 -14.06 -5.76 -7.27
N ALA A 60 -13.37 -6.54 -8.11
CA ALA A 60 -13.82 -6.79 -9.47
C ALA A 60 -15.19 -7.50 -9.52
N ALA A 61 -15.40 -8.49 -8.64
CA ALA A 61 -16.64 -9.24 -8.57
C ALA A 61 -17.83 -8.37 -8.10
N LEU A 62 -17.61 -7.50 -7.11
CA LEU A 62 -18.63 -6.63 -6.53
C LEU A 62 -18.98 -5.45 -7.44
N PHE A 63 -17.97 -4.77 -7.99
CA PHE A 63 -18.18 -3.51 -8.70
C PHE A 63 -18.27 -3.67 -10.21
N ARG A 64 -17.89 -4.83 -10.76
CA ARG A 64 -17.90 -5.17 -12.20
C ARG A 64 -17.67 -3.95 -13.09
N PRO A 65 -16.47 -3.37 -13.08
CA PRO A 65 -16.23 -2.10 -13.74
C PRO A 65 -16.44 -2.11 -15.27
N ARG A 66 -16.69 -3.28 -15.89
CA ARG A 66 -17.02 -3.48 -17.31
C ARG A 66 -15.96 -2.83 -18.21
N LEU A 67 -14.68 -3.05 -17.88
CA LEU A 67 -13.54 -2.59 -18.69
C LEU A 67 -13.43 -3.36 -20.01
N VAL A 68 -13.88 -4.61 -20.04
CA VAL A 68 -13.75 -5.47 -21.23
C VAL A 68 -15.14 -5.94 -21.69
N SER A 69 -15.47 -5.65 -22.95
CA SER A 69 -16.66 -6.21 -23.61
C SER A 69 -16.39 -7.67 -23.97
N GLY A 70 -16.83 -8.59 -23.11
CA GLY A 70 -16.61 -10.03 -23.29
C GLY A 70 -17.50 -10.89 -22.38
N MET A 71 -17.24 -12.19 -22.34
CA MET A 71 -17.98 -13.14 -21.52
C MET A 71 -17.80 -12.81 -20.02
N PRO A 72 -18.89 -12.69 -19.23
CA PRO A 72 -18.88 -12.02 -17.93
C PRO A 72 -17.93 -12.65 -16.90
N GLY A 73 -17.63 -13.95 -17.00
CA GLY A 73 -16.68 -14.61 -16.12
C GLY A 73 -15.22 -14.25 -16.41
N ILE A 74 -14.82 -14.30 -17.69
CA ILE A 74 -13.44 -14.00 -18.11
C ILE A 74 -13.12 -12.52 -17.89
N SER A 75 -14.09 -11.63 -18.15
CA SER A 75 -13.92 -10.20 -17.89
C SER A 75 -13.70 -9.91 -16.40
N THR A 76 -14.39 -10.60 -15.48
CA THR A 76 -14.21 -10.41 -14.04
C THR A 76 -12.84 -10.89 -13.56
N VAL A 77 -12.32 -11.99 -14.12
CA VAL A 77 -10.97 -12.47 -13.78
C VAL A 77 -9.90 -11.49 -14.29
N ALA A 78 -10.02 -11.03 -15.54
CA ALA A 78 -9.09 -10.06 -16.11
C ALA A 78 -9.14 -8.72 -15.35
N GLU A 79 -10.32 -8.25 -14.98
CA GLU A 79 -10.51 -7.03 -14.16
C GLU A 79 -9.93 -7.20 -12.75
N GLY A 80 -10.12 -8.36 -12.12
CA GLY A 80 -9.53 -8.68 -10.82
C GLY A 80 -8.01 -8.65 -10.85
N PHE A 81 -7.40 -9.27 -11.86
CA PHE A 81 -5.96 -9.20 -12.09
C PHE A 81 -5.48 -7.78 -12.35
N ALA A 82 -6.20 -7.00 -13.15
CA ALA A 82 -5.83 -5.62 -13.44
C ALA A 82 -5.89 -4.74 -12.18
N ILE A 83 -6.91 -4.90 -11.34
CA ILE A 83 -7.03 -4.17 -10.07
C ILE A 83 -5.94 -4.60 -9.08
N ALA A 84 -5.68 -5.90 -8.96
CA ALA A 84 -4.63 -6.43 -8.10
C ALA A 84 -3.24 -5.93 -8.54
N PHE A 85 -2.97 -5.94 -9.85
CA PHE A 85 -1.73 -5.42 -10.40
C PHE A 85 -1.61 -3.91 -10.18
N GLY A 86 -2.69 -3.15 -10.39
CA GLY A 86 -2.74 -1.73 -10.06
C GLY A 86 -2.42 -1.46 -8.60
N GLY A 87 -3.05 -2.22 -7.68
CA GLY A 87 -2.77 -2.15 -6.24
C GLY A 87 -1.30 -2.41 -5.91
N ARG A 88 -0.66 -3.38 -6.58
CA ARG A 88 0.78 -3.65 -6.41
C ARG A 88 1.65 -2.47 -6.85
N VAL A 89 1.35 -1.87 -8.00
CA VAL A 89 2.07 -0.68 -8.48
C VAL A 89 1.94 0.45 -7.46
N PHE A 90 0.74 0.69 -6.93
CA PHE A 90 0.54 1.67 -5.87
C PHE A 90 1.34 1.34 -4.61
N ASN A 91 1.41 0.08 -4.19
CA ASN A 91 2.18 -0.34 -3.03
C ASN A 91 3.68 -0.02 -3.19
N GLU A 92 4.27 -0.37 -4.33
CA GLU A 92 5.68 -0.05 -4.65
C GLU A 92 5.91 1.47 -4.68
N VAL A 93 5.02 2.23 -5.31
CA VAL A 93 5.08 3.70 -5.36
C VAL A 93 5.03 4.30 -3.96
N THR A 94 4.12 3.84 -3.10
CA THR A 94 4.05 4.30 -1.71
C THR A 94 5.29 3.90 -0.91
N GLY A 95 5.90 2.75 -1.22
CA GLY A 95 7.16 2.31 -0.64
C GLY A 95 8.32 3.22 -1.01
N LEU A 96 8.40 3.67 -2.27
CA LEU A 96 9.43 4.61 -2.73
C LEU A 96 9.24 6.00 -2.10
N LEU A 97 8.01 6.51 -2.07
CA LEU A 97 7.69 7.79 -1.42
C LEU A 97 8.08 7.78 0.07
N LYS A 98 7.77 6.70 0.81
CA LYS A 98 8.18 6.56 2.21
C LYS A 98 9.70 6.62 2.40
N ARG A 99 10.50 6.13 1.42
CA ARG A 99 11.97 6.18 1.47
C ARG A 99 12.51 7.58 1.20
N GLU A 100 11.93 8.28 0.23
CA GLU A 100 12.31 9.66 -0.07
C GLU A 100 12.00 10.59 1.10
N VAL A 101 10.81 10.48 1.69
CA VAL A 101 10.41 11.26 2.88
C VAL A 101 11.38 11.05 4.04
N ARG A 102 11.76 9.78 4.32
CA ARG A 102 12.72 9.47 5.38
C ARG A 102 14.08 10.11 5.13
N ARG A 103 14.55 10.13 3.87
CA ARG A 103 15.82 10.76 3.51
C ARG A 103 15.78 12.28 3.75
N THR A 104 14.71 12.94 3.32
CA THR A 104 14.56 14.38 3.51
C THR A 104 14.50 14.75 5.00
N GLU A 105 13.83 13.94 5.81
CA GLU A 105 13.75 14.15 7.27
C GLU A 105 15.14 14.04 7.93
N GLU A 106 15.96 13.06 7.54
CA GLU A 106 17.35 12.91 8.02
C GLU A 106 18.24 14.10 7.61
N GLU A 107 18.14 14.56 6.36
CA GLU A 107 18.89 15.73 5.87
C GLU A 107 18.53 17.01 6.64
N THR A 108 17.25 17.25 6.90
CA THR A 108 16.82 18.42 7.70
C THR A 108 17.33 18.37 9.13
N LYS A 109 17.39 17.19 9.74
CA LYS A 109 17.88 17.03 11.12
C LYS A 109 19.39 17.30 11.21
N ILE A 110 20.17 16.82 10.25
CA ILE A 110 21.61 17.07 10.19
C ILE A 110 21.89 18.56 9.98
N LEU A 111 21.15 19.23 9.09
CA LEU A 111 21.28 20.68 8.88
C LEU A 111 20.97 21.48 10.16
N GLU A 112 19.96 21.07 10.92
CA GLU A 112 19.63 21.70 12.20
C GLU A 112 20.73 21.47 13.26
N GLU A 113 21.33 20.28 13.31
CA GLU A 113 22.44 19.97 14.22
C GLU A 113 23.72 20.75 13.87
N VAL A 114 24.05 20.90 12.57
CA VAL A 114 25.20 21.70 12.10
C VAL A 114 24.99 23.19 12.40
N SER A 115 23.79 23.73 12.13
CA SER A 115 23.48 25.13 12.45
C SER A 115 23.66 25.44 13.93
N LYS A 116 23.20 24.56 14.83
CA LYS A 116 23.39 24.73 16.28
C LYS A 116 24.85 24.64 16.71
N ALA A 117 25.66 23.82 16.02
CA ALA A 117 27.08 23.72 16.30
C ALA A 117 27.84 25.00 15.89
N ASP A 118 27.50 25.58 14.74
CA ASP A 118 28.06 26.85 14.28
C ASP A 118 27.69 28.01 15.22
N GLU A 119 26.42 28.10 15.65
CA GLU A 119 25.99 29.11 16.63
C GLU A 119 26.72 28.96 17.98
N ALA A 120 26.92 27.72 18.45
CA ALA A 120 27.66 27.45 19.69
C ALA A 120 29.15 27.82 19.56
N PHE A 121 29.72 27.65 18.36
CA PHE A 121 31.09 28.05 18.05
C PHE A 121 31.23 29.58 18.03
N GLU A 122 30.34 30.31 17.36
CA GLU A 122 30.34 31.78 17.32
C GLU A 122 30.21 32.41 18.71
N VAL A 123 29.32 31.88 19.58
CA VAL A 123 29.17 32.37 20.97
C VAL A 123 30.42 32.12 21.82
N SER A 124 31.21 31.09 21.51
CA SER A 124 32.45 30.79 22.25
C SER A 124 33.64 31.68 21.87
N GLU A 125 33.59 32.33 20.71
CA GLU A 125 34.65 33.22 20.20
C GLU A 125 34.47 34.68 20.64
N THR A 126 33.28 35.05 21.15
CA THR A 126 32.93 36.39 21.69
C THR A 126 32.99 36.47 23.20
#